data_AF-A0A7S4G119-F1
#
_entry.id   AF-A0A7S4G119-F1
#
_cell.length_a   1.000
_cell.length_b   1.000
_cell.length_c   1.000
_cell.angle_alpha   90.00
_cell.angle_beta   90.00
_cell.angle_gamma   90.00
#
_symmetry.space_group_name_H-M   'P 1'
#
loop_
_entity.id
_entity.type
_entity.pdbx_description
1 polymer ?
#
loop_
_entity_poly.entity_id
_entity_poly.type
_entity_poly.pdbx_seq_one_letter_code
_entity_poly.pdbx_strand_id
1 'polypeptide(L)'
;RDYTRLPGLLDERFEALDEDSALRPTIITPGKIWSKRAQKGLLSPPQTVSLDSEGQKVERNAAMDLLDALSRPGTLPLEDVHLHVVLTATHCFDKTLMSTVVQDNVNPIECVERSALIMASVIHGCPPAGLLKASQEERVREHAPMLFIQ
;
A
#
# COMPACT_ATOMS: atom_id res chain seq x y z
N ARG A 1 -0.51 4.91 -16.24
CA ARG A 1 0.47 5.39 -15.24
C ARG A 1 1.36 4.20 -14.91
N ASP A 2 2.67 4.38 -14.86
CA ASP A 2 3.59 3.30 -14.52
C ASP A 2 3.68 3.14 -13.00
N TYR A 3 3.06 2.06 -12.48
CA TYR A 3 3.01 1.78 -11.05
C TYR A 3 4.35 1.27 -10.50
N THR A 4 5.25 0.80 -11.35
CA THR A 4 6.59 0.32 -10.94
C THR A 4 7.48 1.45 -10.44
N ARG A 5 7.14 2.69 -10.79
CA ARG A 5 7.85 3.91 -10.34
C ARG A 5 7.43 4.39 -8.96
N LEU A 6 6.33 3.88 -8.41
CA LEU A 6 5.80 4.35 -7.11
C LEU A 6 6.79 4.20 -5.96
N PRO A 7 7.54 3.08 -5.80
CA PRO A 7 8.53 2.96 -4.74
C PRO A 7 9.59 4.07 -4.79
N GLY A 8 10.21 4.30 -5.95
CA GLY A 8 11.23 5.35 -6.08
C GLY A 8 10.68 6.76 -5.87
N LEU A 9 9.44 7.02 -6.30
CA LEU A 9 8.77 8.30 -6.04
C LEU A 9 8.44 8.49 -4.55
N LEU A 10 8.10 7.41 -3.84
CA LEU A 10 7.90 7.46 -2.39
C LEU A 10 9.22 7.77 -1.70
N ASP A 11 10.30 7.05 -2.03
CA ASP A 11 11.62 7.28 -1.43
C ASP A 11 12.08 8.73 -1.62
N GLU A 12 11.98 9.28 -2.83
CA GLU A 12 12.32 10.69 -3.11
C GLU A 12 11.50 11.68 -2.26
N ARG A 13 10.20 11.39 -2.07
CA ARG A 13 9.28 12.27 -1.35
C ARG A 13 9.46 12.18 0.15
N PHE A 14 9.77 11.00 0.67
CA PHE A 14 10.13 10.81 2.08
C PHE A 14 11.46 11.47 2.40
N GLU A 15 12.48 11.33 1.54
CA GLU A 15 13.76 12.03 1.72
C GLU A 15 13.59 13.56 1.77
N ALA A 16 12.65 14.11 0.99
CA ALA A 16 12.42 15.55 0.93
C ALA A 16 11.55 16.11 2.07
N LEU A 17 10.62 15.33 2.62
CA LEU A 17 9.55 15.84 3.49
C LEU A 17 9.45 15.16 4.86
N ASP A 18 10.06 13.99 5.05
CA ASP A 18 9.99 13.25 6.32
C ASP A 18 11.17 13.58 7.22
N GLU A 19 10.88 14.18 8.37
CA GLU A 19 11.88 14.54 9.37
C GLU A 19 12.21 13.38 10.32
N ASP A 20 11.25 12.48 10.56
CA ASP A 20 11.33 11.48 11.63
C ASP A 20 11.70 10.08 11.11
N SER A 21 11.82 9.90 9.79
CA SER A 21 12.05 8.59 9.16
C SER A 21 11.10 7.51 9.68
N ALA A 22 9.82 7.86 9.82
CA ALA A 22 8.85 7.08 10.60
C ALA A 22 8.31 5.85 9.86
N LEU A 23 8.55 5.72 8.56
CA LEU A 23 8.11 4.57 7.77
C LEU A 23 9.24 3.60 7.44
N ARG A 24 8.88 2.31 7.41
CA ARG A 24 9.73 1.23 6.88
C ARG A 24 8.96 0.44 5.82
N PRO A 25 9.59 0.14 4.66
CA PRO A 25 8.99 -0.76 3.67
C PRO A 25 8.60 -2.09 4.31
N THR A 26 7.41 -2.60 3.97
CA THR A 26 6.91 -3.86 4.54
C THR A 26 6.54 -4.83 3.44
N ILE A 27 7.05 -6.06 3.56
CA ILE A 27 6.75 -7.14 2.63
C ILE A 27 5.53 -7.91 3.14
N ILE A 28 4.43 -7.89 2.37
CA ILE A 28 3.32 -8.82 2.62
C ILE A 28 3.73 -10.19 2.11
N THR A 29 3.72 -11.17 3.00
CA THR A 29 3.92 -12.58 2.64
C THR A 29 2.58 -13.31 2.65
N PRO A 30 2.22 -14.06 1.59
CA PRO A 30 1.04 -14.91 1.60
C PRO A 30 1.09 -15.94 2.74
N GLY A 31 -0.07 -16.32 3.26
CA GLY A 31 -0.16 -17.38 4.28
C GLY A 31 0.35 -18.72 3.77
N LYS A 32 0.86 -19.56 4.68
CA LYS A 32 1.42 -20.90 4.36
C LYS A 32 0.40 -21.88 3.78
N ILE A 33 -0.89 -21.65 4.02
CA ILE A 33 -1.99 -22.51 3.55
C ILE A 33 -3.05 -21.62 2.92
N TRP A 34 -3.45 -21.92 1.68
CA TRP A 34 -4.59 -21.27 1.02
C TRP A 34 -5.81 -22.18 1.05
N SER A 35 -7.00 -21.59 1.05
CA SER A 35 -8.25 -22.32 0.87
C SER A 35 -8.76 -22.05 -0.55
N LYS A 36 -8.77 -23.08 -1.39
CA LYS A 36 -9.26 -22.99 -2.77
C LYS A 36 -10.63 -23.64 -2.86
N ARG A 37 -11.62 -22.88 -3.34
CA ARG A 37 -12.94 -23.39 -3.72
C ARG A 37 -12.99 -23.54 -5.24
N ALA A 38 -13.33 -24.73 -5.74
CA ALA A 38 -13.41 -25.01 -7.17
C ALA A 38 -14.53 -26.01 -7.50
N GLN A 39 -14.90 -26.07 -8.78
CA GLN A 39 -15.96 -26.96 -9.26
C GLN A 39 -15.50 -27.58 -10.59
N LYS A 40 -15.46 -28.92 -10.66
CA LYS A 40 -14.88 -29.65 -11.82
C LYS A 40 -15.72 -29.52 -13.10
N GLY A 41 -17.01 -29.27 -12.96
CA GLY A 41 -17.94 -29.03 -14.07
C GLY A 41 -19.24 -28.41 -13.56
N LEU A 42 -20.04 -27.82 -14.45
CA LEU A 42 -21.21 -26.98 -14.08
C LEU A 42 -22.23 -27.66 -13.16
N LEU A 43 -22.38 -28.99 -13.27
CA LEU A 43 -23.32 -29.79 -12.47
C LEU A 43 -22.67 -30.53 -11.28
N SER A 44 -21.33 -30.48 -11.15
CA SER A 44 -20.63 -31.13 -10.02
C SER A 44 -20.73 -30.28 -8.75
N PRO A 45 -20.74 -30.86 -7.54
CA PRO A 45 -20.72 -30.06 -6.32
C PRO A 45 -19.39 -29.29 -6.20
N PRO A 46 -19.42 -28.04 -5.67
CA PRO A 46 -18.20 -27.30 -5.38
C PRO A 46 -17.42 -28.00 -4.26
N GLN A 47 -16.10 -28.02 -4.40
CA GLN A 47 -15.17 -28.58 -3.44
C GLN A 47 -14.23 -27.50 -2.93
N THR A 48 -13.89 -27.57 -1.64
CA THR A 48 -12.90 -26.70 -1.01
C THR A 48 -11.71 -27.56 -0.60
N VAL A 49 -10.51 -27.15 -1.01
CA VAL A 49 -9.26 -27.86 -0.75
C VAL A 49 -8.23 -26.89 -0.19
N SER A 50 -7.44 -27.35 0.77
CA SER A 50 -6.29 -26.60 1.29
C SER A 50 -5.08 -26.79 0.39
N LEU A 51 -4.39 -25.69 0.05
CA LEU A 51 -3.17 -25.70 -0.75
C LEU A 51 -1.96 -25.36 0.12
N ASP A 52 -0.94 -26.22 0.06
CA ASP A 52 0.38 -25.98 0.61
C ASP A 52 1.24 -25.12 -0.33
N SER A 53 2.51 -24.90 -0.01
CA SER A 53 3.40 -24.04 -0.79
C SER A 53 3.54 -24.46 -2.27
N GLU A 54 3.60 -25.76 -2.55
CA GLU A 54 3.70 -26.26 -3.93
C GLU A 54 2.36 -26.10 -4.66
N GLY A 55 1.24 -26.44 -4.00
CA GLY A 55 -0.09 -26.20 -4.54
C GLY A 55 -0.37 -24.73 -4.86
N GLN A 56 0.07 -23.81 -3.99
CA GLN A 56 -0.02 -22.36 -4.22
C GLN A 56 0.74 -21.92 -5.46
N LYS A 57 1.96 -22.47 -5.66
CA LYS A 57 2.79 -22.16 -6.82
C LYS A 57 2.13 -22.63 -8.12
N VAL A 58 1.58 -23.85 -8.12
CA VAL A 58 0.86 -24.41 -9.27
C VAL A 58 -0.34 -23.54 -9.64
N GLU A 59 -1.17 -23.19 -8.66
CA GLU A 59 -2.39 -22.41 -8.90
C GLU A 59 -2.11 -20.96 -9.31
N ARG A 60 -1.07 -20.34 -8.73
CA ARG A 60 -0.62 -19.01 -9.13
C ARG A 60 -0.13 -19.00 -10.58
N ASN A 61 0.67 -19.99 -10.96
CA ASN A 61 1.17 -20.09 -12.33
C ASN A 61 0.02 -20.30 -13.31
N ALA A 62 -0.92 -21.21 -13.00
CA ALA A 62 -2.11 -21.43 -13.83
C ALA A 62 -2.97 -20.17 -14.01
N ALA A 63 -3.10 -19.34 -12.97
CA ALA A 63 -3.80 -18.05 -13.07
C ALA A 63 -3.08 -17.04 -13.98
N MET A 64 -1.74 -17.00 -13.93
CA MET A 64 -0.94 -16.13 -14.80
C MET A 64 -0.95 -16.61 -16.25
N ASP A 65 -0.85 -17.93 -16.49
CA ASP A 65 -0.97 -18.52 -17.82
C ASP A 65 -2.32 -18.21 -18.45
N LEU A 66 -3.40 -18.26 -17.66
CA LEU A 66 -4.73 -17.85 -18.11
C LEU A 66 -4.77 -16.36 -18.46
N LEU A 67 -4.18 -15.50 -17.64
CA LEU A 67 -4.11 -14.06 -17.91
C LEU A 67 -3.32 -13.76 -19.20
N ASP A 68 -2.21 -14.45 -19.43
CA ASP A 68 -1.41 -14.32 -20.65
C ASP A 68 -2.18 -14.82 -21.89
N ALA A 69 -2.90 -15.93 -21.76
CA ALA A 69 -3.75 -16.45 -22.83
C ALA A 69 -4.90 -15.48 -23.18
N LEU A 70 -5.52 -14.88 -22.16
CA LEU A 70 -6.60 -13.91 -22.33
C LEU A 70 -6.11 -12.57 -22.89
N SER A 71 -4.91 -12.13 -22.49
CA SER A 71 -4.35 -10.83 -22.91
C SER A 71 -3.48 -10.91 -24.17
N ARG A 72 -3.20 -12.10 -24.71
CA ARG A 72 -2.24 -12.33 -25.81
C ARG A 72 -0.91 -11.61 -25.58
N PRO A 73 -0.10 -12.07 -24.62
CA PRO A 73 1.00 -11.32 -24.01
C PRO A 73 0.87 -9.77 -23.98
N GLY A 74 -0.31 -9.27 -23.60
CA GLY A 74 -0.61 -7.84 -23.54
C GLY A 74 -0.97 -7.15 -24.87
N THR A 75 -1.11 -7.89 -25.98
CA THR A 75 -1.55 -7.34 -27.27
C THR A 75 -3.07 -7.19 -27.38
N LEU A 76 -3.84 -7.96 -26.62
CA LEU A 76 -5.29 -7.83 -26.51
C LEU A 76 -5.60 -7.04 -25.22
N PRO A 77 -6.19 -5.84 -25.31
CA PRO A 77 -6.61 -5.10 -24.13
C PRO A 77 -7.69 -5.88 -23.36
N LEU A 78 -7.58 -5.83 -22.03
CA LEU A 78 -8.61 -6.36 -21.14
C LEU A 78 -9.63 -5.25 -20.86
N GLU A 79 -10.89 -5.51 -21.16
CA GLU A 79 -12.02 -4.63 -20.85
C GLU A 79 -12.67 -5.07 -19.52
N ASP A 80 -13.27 -4.12 -18.79
CA ASP A 80 -13.96 -4.38 -17.51
C ASP A 80 -13.12 -5.10 -16.44
N VAL A 81 -11.82 -4.76 -16.37
CA VAL A 81 -10.91 -5.28 -15.34
C VAL A 81 -10.51 -4.23 -14.31
N HIS A 82 -10.28 -4.67 -13.07
CA HIS A 82 -9.74 -3.86 -11.99
C HIS A 82 -8.34 -4.33 -11.61
N LEU A 83 -7.36 -3.44 -11.68
CA LEU A 83 -6.02 -3.67 -11.16
C LEU A 83 -5.92 -3.11 -9.74
N HIS A 84 -5.69 -3.99 -8.78
CA HIS A 84 -5.42 -3.61 -7.40
C HIS A 84 -3.92 -3.66 -7.13
N VAL A 85 -3.33 -2.50 -6.80
CA VAL A 85 -1.92 -2.39 -6.40
C VAL A 85 -1.88 -2.15 -4.89
N VAL A 86 -1.17 -3.02 -4.16
CA VAL A 86 -1.02 -2.91 -2.71
C VAL A 86 0.39 -2.41 -2.39
N LEU A 87 0.47 -1.25 -1.75
CA LEU A 87 1.71 -0.70 -1.19
C LEU A 87 1.62 -0.77 0.32
N THR A 88 2.64 -1.32 0.96
CA THR A 88 2.67 -1.48 2.41
C THR A 88 3.90 -0.86 3.03
N ALA A 89 3.66 -0.06 4.06
CA ALA A 89 4.67 0.48 4.95
C ALA A 89 4.23 0.24 6.40
N THR A 90 5.20 0.06 7.28
CA THR A 90 4.98 -0.03 8.72
C THR A 90 5.43 1.28 9.34
N HIS A 91 4.57 1.87 10.17
CA HIS A 91 4.93 3.03 10.98
C HIS A 91 5.71 2.57 12.21
N CYS A 92 6.92 3.09 12.35
CA CYS A 92 7.83 2.82 13.46
C CYS A 92 7.93 4.09 14.32
N PHE A 93 7.95 3.90 15.64
CA PHE A 93 8.21 4.97 16.59
C PHE A 93 9.46 4.62 17.36
N ASP A 94 10.43 5.53 17.38
CA ASP A 94 11.72 5.31 18.06
C ASP A 94 11.60 5.44 19.59
N LYS A 95 10.54 6.10 20.06
CA LYS A 95 10.26 6.35 21.49
C LYS A 95 9.08 5.52 21.99
N THR A 96 9.15 5.13 23.26
CA THR A 96 8.02 4.51 23.95
C THR A 96 6.89 5.53 24.16
N LEU A 97 5.66 5.05 24.32
CA LEU A 97 4.50 5.92 24.61
C LEU A 97 4.73 6.83 25.84
N MET A 98 5.40 6.31 26.87
CA MET A 98 5.74 7.09 28.07
C MET A 98 6.69 8.26 27.73
N SER A 99 7.70 8.00 26.91
CA SER A 99 8.65 9.05 26.50
C SER A 99 7.95 10.10 25.62
N THR A 100 7.21 9.68 24.60
CA THR A 100 6.57 10.60 23.66
C THR A 100 5.47 11.45 24.31
N VAL A 101 4.54 10.83 25.05
CA VAL A 101 3.35 11.53 25.54
C VAL A 101 3.60 12.21 26.89
N VAL A 102 4.37 11.57 27.78
CA VAL A 102 4.53 12.09 29.15
C VAL A 102 5.79 12.91 29.31
N GLN A 103 6.92 12.50 28.73
CA GLN A 103 8.18 13.24 28.88
C GLN A 103 8.28 14.38 27.88
N ASP A 104 7.98 14.12 26.61
CA ASP A 104 8.14 15.10 25.54
C ASP A 104 6.85 15.89 25.26
N ASN A 105 5.71 15.43 25.76
CA ASN A 105 4.39 16.03 25.54
C ASN A 105 4.09 16.24 24.03
N VAL A 106 4.50 15.28 23.20
CA VAL A 106 4.26 15.28 21.75
C VAL A 106 3.11 14.33 21.43
N ASN A 107 2.26 14.74 20.47
CA ASN A 107 1.19 13.90 19.96
C ASN A 107 1.72 13.00 18.83
N PRO A 108 1.86 11.67 19.02
CA PRO A 108 2.40 10.78 17.99
C PRO A 108 1.51 10.69 16.74
N ILE A 109 0.26 11.11 16.83
CA ILE A 109 -0.67 11.14 15.68
C ILE A 109 -0.22 12.13 14.61
N GLU A 110 0.48 13.21 14.98
CA GLU A 110 0.97 14.22 14.03
C GLU A 110 2.02 13.63 13.07
N CYS A 111 2.88 12.74 13.59
CA CYS A 111 3.86 11.99 12.80
C CYS A 111 3.17 11.02 11.82
N VAL A 112 2.12 10.31 12.28
CA VAL A 112 1.33 9.41 11.45
C VAL A 112 0.59 10.17 10.36
N GLU A 113 -0.01 11.31 10.68
CA GLU A 113 -0.73 12.15 9.72
C GLU A 113 0.22 12.68 8.65
N ARG A 114 1.41 13.16 9.03
CA ARG A 114 2.42 13.62 8.08
C ARG A 114 2.86 12.51 7.13
N SER A 115 3.27 11.36 7.64
CA SER A 115 3.71 10.24 6.80
C SER A 115 2.58 9.70 5.90
N ALA A 116 1.34 9.68 6.38
CA ALA A 116 0.17 9.32 5.58
C ALA A 116 -0.07 10.32 4.44
N LEU A 117 0.04 11.62 4.69
CA LEU A 117 -0.10 12.67 3.67
C LEU A 117 1.00 12.61 2.62
N ILE A 118 2.26 12.34 3.01
CA ILE A 118 3.37 12.15 2.07
C ILE A 118 3.04 10.97 1.15
N MET A 119 2.69 9.80 1.68
CA MET A 119 2.30 8.63 0.87
C MET A 119 1.13 8.94 -0.07
N ALA A 120 0.07 9.54 0.47
CA ALA A 120 -1.12 9.89 -0.29
C ALA A 120 -0.81 10.89 -1.42
N SER A 121 0.10 11.85 -1.19
CA SER A 121 0.51 12.81 -2.22
C SER A 121 1.14 12.13 -3.43
N VAL A 122 1.94 11.08 -3.20
CA VAL A 122 2.56 10.29 -4.28
C VAL A 122 1.52 9.44 -5.00
N ILE A 123 0.66 8.75 -4.25
CA ILE A 123 -0.36 7.85 -4.80
C ILE A 123 -1.37 8.64 -5.65
N HIS A 124 -1.90 9.74 -5.11
CA HIS A 124 -2.91 10.55 -5.78
C HIS A 124 -2.30 11.55 -6.78
N GLY A 125 -1.00 11.84 -6.68
CA GLY A 125 -0.32 12.76 -7.59
C GLY A 125 -0.71 14.22 -7.37
N CYS A 126 -1.07 14.59 -6.15
CA CYS A 126 -1.45 15.95 -5.77
C CYS A 126 -0.66 16.40 -4.52
N PRO A 127 -0.42 17.72 -4.34
CA PRO A 127 0.27 18.22 -3.15
C PRO A 127 -0.47 17.85 -1.85
N PRO A 128 0.23 17.69 -0.71
CA PRO A 128 -0.38 17.39 0.58
C PRO A 128 -1.54 18.32 0.96
N ALA A 129 -1.40 19.62 0.69
CA ALA A 129 -2.46 20.61 0.95
C ALA A 129 -3.77 20.30 0.20
N GLY A 130 -3.68 19.76 -1.02
CA GLY A 130 -4.85 19.39 -1.83
C GLY A 130 -5.58 18.14 -1.34
N LEU A 131 -4.99 17.38 -0.41
CA LEU A 131 -5.59 16.19 0.21
C LEU A 131 -6.31 16.52 1.54
N LEU A 132 -6.09 17.72 2.06
CA LEU A 132 -6.68 18.16 3.32
C LEU A 132 -8.03 18.84 3.10
N LYS A 133 -8.89 18.73 4.11
CA LYS A 133 -10.06 19.61 4.21
C LYS A 133 -9.56 21.00 4.61
N ALA A 134 -10.14 22.06 4.04
CA ALA A 134 -9.76 23.44 4.35
C ALA A 134 -9.77 23.77 5.85
N SER A 135 -10.67 23.16 6.64
CA SER A 135 -10.75 23.35 8.08
C SER A 135 -9.61 22.71 8.89
N GLN A 136 -8.79 21.86 8.27
CA GLN A 136 -7.68 21.15 8.92
C GLN A 136 -6.31 21.68 8.51
N GLU A 137 -6.25 22.53 7.48
CA GLU A 137 -4.99 22.97 6.88
C GLU A 137 -4.12 23.76 7.87
N GLU A 138 -4.72 24.69 8.61
CA GLU A 138 -4.00 25.51 9.60
C GLU A 138 -3.34 24.64 10.67
N ARG A 139 -4.09 23.70 11.26
CA ARG A 139 -3.58 22.73 12.25
C ARG A 139 -2.42 21.91 11.70
N VAL A 140 -2.54 21.37 10.48
CA VAL A 140 -1.48 20.55 9.88
C VAL A 140 -0.26 21.39 9.54
N ARG A 141 -0.45 22.65 9.13
CA ARG A 141 0.64 23.58 8.85
C ARG A 141 1.42 23.96 10.10
N GLU A 142 0.76 24.05 11.25
CA GLU A 142 1.42 24.33 12.53
C GLU A 142 2.41 23.23 12.93
N HIS A 143 2.03 21.95 12.81
CA HIS A 143 2.88 20.82 13.25
C HIS A 143 3.70 20.17 12.12
N ALA A 144 3.36 20.40 10.86
CA ALA A 144 4.05 19.85 9.70
C ALA A 144 4.22 20.91 8.58
N PRO A 145 4.93 22.03 8.85
CA PRO A 145 5.09 23.13 7.89
C PRO A 145 5.82 22.70 6.62
N MET A 146 6.74 21.73 6.70
CA MET A 146 7.50 21.19 5.58
C MET A 146 6.62 20.66 4.44
N LEU A 147 5.39 20.20 4.74
CA LEU A 147 4.43 19.73 3.73
C LEU A 147 3.89 20.84 2.81
N PHE A 148 4.09 22.11 3.18
CA PHE A 148 3.58 23.28 2.48
C PHE A 148 4.68 24.13 1.84
N ILE A 149 5.94 23.71 1.96
CA ILE A 149 7.08 24.37 1.32
C ILE A 149 7.20 23.79 -0.10
N GLN A 150 6.43 24.34 -1.03
CA GLN A 150 6.55 24.06 -2.47
C GLN A 150 6.55 25.36 -3.27
#